data_AF-A0A6M6A4C3-F1
#
_entry.id   AF-A0A6M6A4C3-F1
#
_cell.length_a   1.000
_cell.length_b   1.000
_cell.length_c   1.000
_cell.angle_alpha   90.00
_cell.angle_beta   90.00
_cell.angle_gamma   90.00
#
_symmetry.space_group_name_H-M   'P 1'
#
loop_
_entity.id
_entity.type
_entity.pdbx_description
1 polymer ?
#
loop_
_entity_poly.entity_id
_entity_poly.type
_entity_poly.pdbx_seq_one_letter_code
_entity_poly.pdbx_strand_id
1 'polypeptide(L)' 'MITSDDHSGLRAAIDAVFPGILWQRCQFHLQQNAHSYVTKKDEIPLIAADIRKVFNRNMSR' A
#
# COMPACT_ATOMS: atom_id res chain seq x y z
N MET A 1 -4.68 -1.23 -14.58
CA MET A 1 -4.57 -1.63 -13.15
C MET A 1 -5.43 -0.67 -12.34
N ILE A 2 -6.21 -1.17 -11.39
CA ILE A 2 -6.96 -0.37 -10.43
C ILE A 2 -6.14 -0.23 -9.15
N THR A 3 -6.04 0.99 -8.63
CA THR A 3 -5.29 1.30 -7.40
C THR A 3 -6.22 1.96 -6.39
N SER A 4 -6.28 1.40 -5.18
CA SER A 4 -7.12 1.90 -4.08
C SER A 4 -6.53 1.50 -2.73
N ASP A 5 -7.03 2.02 -1.61
CA ASP A 5 -6.75 1.37 -0.31
C ASP A 5 -7.49 0.01 -0.22
N ASP A 6 -7.15 -0.75 0.82
CA ASP A 6 -7.75 -2.03 1.15
C ASP A 6 -9.08 -1.83 1.90
N HIS A 7 -10.17 -2.01 1.16
CA HIS A 7 -11.53 -2.00 1.71
C HIS A 7 -12.13 -3.40 1.57
N SER A 8 -12.85 -3.83 2.61
CA SER A 8 -13.56 -5.11 2.61
C SER A 8 -14.47 -5.23 1.38
N GLY A 9 -14.37 -6.34 0.66
CA GLY A 9 -15.16 -6.63 -0.53
C GLY A 9 -14.71 -5.93 -1.82
N LEU A 10 -13.82 -4.93 -1.76
CA LEU A 10 -13.41 -4.17 -2.95
C LEU A 10 -12.72 -5.04 -3.99
N ARG A 11 -11.81 -5.92 -3.57
CA ARG A 11 -11.13 -6.82 -4.50
C ARG A 11 -12.09 -7.80 -5.19
N ALA A 12 -13.02 -8.36 -4.43
CA ALA A 12 -14.05 -9.24 -5.00
C ALA A 12 -14.94 -8.49 -6.01
N ALA A 13 -15.30 -7.24 -5.72
CA ALA A 13 -16.07 -6.40 -6.64
C ALA A 13 -15.28 -6.09 -7.92
N ILE A 14 -13.98 -5.82 -7.80
CA ILE A 14 -13.10 -5.60 -8.96
C ILE A 14 -13.01 -6.86 -9.82
N ASP A 15 -12.79 -8.03 -9.22
CA ASP A 15 -12.70 -9.30 -9.95
C ASP A 15 -14.02 -9.63 -10.68
N ALA A 16 -15.17 -9.29 -10.09
CA ALA A 16 -16.49 -9.54 -10.66
C ALA A 16 -16.86 -8.57 -11.80
N VAL A 17 -16.50 -7.28 -11.68
CA VAL A 17 -16.91 -6.22 -12.63
C VAL A 17 -15.86 -5.96 -13.70
N PHE A 18 -14.57 -6.14 -13.38
CA PHE A 18 -13.43 -5.84 -14.24
C PHE A 18 -12.50 -7.06 -14.39
N PRO A 19 -12.96 -8.15 -15.02
CA PRO A 19 -12.18 -9.38 -15.12
C PRO A 19 -10.86 -9.13 -15.86
N GLY A 20 -9.77 -9.69 -15.33
CA GLY A 20 -8.42 -9.58 -15.91
C GLY A 20 -7.69 -8.26 -15.59
N ILE A 21 -8.34 -7.31 -14.91
CA ILE A 21 -7.66 -6.09 -14.47
C ILE A 21 -6.87 -6.35 -13.18
N LEU A 22 -5.58 -6.03 -13.19
CA LEU A 22 -4.76 -6.06 -11.98
C LEU A 22 -5.28 -5.05 -10.95
N TRP A 23 -5.35 -5.47 -9.69
CA TRP A 23 -5.56 -4.59 -8.54
C TRP A 23 -4.27 -4.45 -7.73
N GLN A 24 -3.98 -3.23 -7.28
CA GLN A 24 -2.85 -2.92 -6.41
C GLN A 24 -3.29 -2.02 -5.25
N ARG A 25 -2.97 -2.42 -4.02
CA ARG A 25 -3.17 -1.55 -2.86
C ARG A 25 -2.27 -0.31 -2.97
N CYS A 26 -2.85 0.87 -2.90
CA CYS A 26 -2.19 2.17 -3.03
C CYS A 26 -1.04 2.32 -2.02
N GLN A 27 0.17 2.56 -2.50
CA GLN A 27 1.37 2.71 -1.66
C GLN A 27 1.25 3.89 -0.70
N PHE A 28 0.61 4.99 -1.13
CA PHE A 28 0.35 6.16 -0.30
C PHE A 28 -0.51 5.79 0.92
N HIS A 29 -1.66 5.15 0.69
CA HIS A 29 -2.54 4.73 1.78
C HIS A 29 -1.90 3.65 2.65
N LEU A 30 -1.15 2.71 2.07
CA LEU A 30 -0.40 1.73 2.86
C LEU A 30 0.59 2.41 3.80
N GLN A 31 1.35 3.39 3.30
CA GLN A 31 2.29 4.13 4.14
C GLN A 31 1.53 4.90 5.22
N GLN A 32 0.47 5.65 4.88
CA GLN A 32 -0.35 6.40 5.84
C GLN A 32 -0.96 5.50 6.92
N ASN A 33 -1.47 4.32 6.54
CA ASN A 33 -2.06 3.35 7.44
C ASN A 33 -1.01 2.74 8.39
N ALA A 34 0.24 2.58 7.95
CA ALA A 34 1.31 2.07 8.80
C ALA A 34 1.55 2.95 10.04
N HIS A 35 1.33 4.27 9.95
CA HIS A 35 1.50 5.19 11.08
C HIS A 35 0.62 4.84 12.28
N SER A 36 -0.56 4.22 12.07
CA SER A 36 -1.46 3.85 13.17
C SER A 36 -0.92 2.70 14.03
N TYR A 37 0.03 1.93 13.51
CA TYR A 37 0.69 0.82 14.21
C TYR A 37 1.95 1.25 14.94
N VAL A 38 2.37 2.52 14.82
CA VAL A 38 3.58 3.04 15.46
C VAL A 38 3.25 3.54 16.86
N THR A 39 3.87 2.95 17.88
CA THR A 39 3.64 3.33 19.29
C THR A 39 4.40 4.58 19.70
N LYS A 40 5.56 4.86 19.09
CA LYS A 40 6.38 6.05 19.35
C LYS A 40 6.40 6.96 18.12
N LYS A 41 5.79 8.13 18.23
CA LYS A 41 5.65 9.08 17.11
C LYS A 41 6.99 9.50 16.49
N ASP A 42 8.06 9.55 17.29
CA ASP A 42 9.39 9.93 16.80
C ASP A 42 10.03 8.84 15.90
N GLU A 43 9.52 7.60 15.92
CA GLU A 43 9.96 6.52 15.04
C GLU A 43 9.29 6.56 13.66
N ILE A 44 8.26 7.40 13.47
CA ILE A 44 7.52 7.54 12.20
C ILE A 44 8.45 7.81 11.00
N PRO A 45 9.41 8.75 11.05
CA PRO A 45 10.30 9.02 9.92
C PRO A 45 11.17 7.82 9.54
N LEU A 46 11.64 7.06 10.54
CA LEU A 46 12.44 5.85 10.34
C LEU A 46 11.61 4.77 9.63
N ILE A 47 10.41 4.50 10.13
CA ILE A 47 9.50 3.49 9.58
C ILE A 47 9.07 3.86 8.16
N ALA A 48 8.74 5.14 7.92
CA ALA A 48 8.43 5.65 6.58
C ALA A 48 9.59 5.45 5.60
N ALA A 49 10.84 5.68 6.04
CA ALA A 49 12.02 5.45 5.21
C ALA A 49 12.20 3.95 4.88
N ASP A 50 11.94 3.05 5.84
CA ASP A 50 12.05 1.61 5.62
C ASP A 50 10.96 1.08 4.68
N ILE A 51 9.71 1.54 4.83
CA ILE A 51 8.62 1.23 3.89
C ILE A 51 9.00 1.69 2.47
N ARG A 52 9.54 2.91 2.34
CA ARG A 52 10.00 3.44 1.04
C ARG A 52 11.11 2.58 0.42
N LYS A 53 12.06 2.09 1.22
CA LYS A 53 13.12 1.18 0.73
C LYS A 53 12.54 -0.11 0.15
N VAL A 54 11.50 -0.68 0.76
CA VAL A 54 10.82 -1.89 0.26
C VAL A 54 10.25 -1.66 -1.14
N PHE A 55 9.52 -0.56 -1.36
CA PHE A 55 8.94 -0.25 -2.67
C PHE A 55 9.98 0.15 -3.72
N ASN A 56 11.10 0.75 -3.30
CA ASN A 56 12.17 1.20 -4.19
C ASN A 56 13.19 0.11 -4.55
N ARG A 57 13.16 -1.04 -3.86
CA ARG A 57 14.17 -2.12 -4.01
C ARG A 57 14.31 -2.66 -5.44
N ASN A 58 13.30 -2.48 -6.29
CA ASN A 58 13.30 -2.99 -7.66
C ASN A 58 13.64 -1.95 -8.72
N MET A 59 14.08 -0.74 -8.33
CA MET A 59 14.47 0.32 -9.27
C MET A 59 15.93 0.23 -9.75
N SER A 60 16.69 -0.81 -9.41
CA SER A 60 17.98 -1.11 -10.06
C SER A 60 17.80 -2.14 -11.18
N ARG A 61 17.40 -1.65 -12.36
CA ARG A 61 17.63 -2.31 -13.65
C ARG A 61 18.01 -1.24 -14.65
#